data_AF-A0A517XLS9-F1
#
_entry.id   AF-A0A517XLS9-F1
#
_cell.length_a   1.000
_cell.length_b   1.000
_cell.length_c   1.000
_cell.angle_alpha   90.00
_cell.angle_beta   90.00
_cell.angle_gamma   90.00
#
_symmetry.space_group_name_H-M   'P 1'
#
loop_
_entity.id
_entity.type
_entity.pdbx_description
1 polymer ?
#
loop_
_entity_poly.entity_id
_entity_poly.type
_entity_poly.pdbx_seq_one_letter_code
_entity_poly.pdbx_strand_id
1 'polypeptide(L)'
;MSIYATLWAMKLPKAHAFDTEWIEVYAQAVPAHIGHPSCYPEGDPYSDFLPPVVECDPKTGTGPFDRAVVIVAEGRDEKVGQRYTDPLLVMTGAEYSRATFEGLLDAIKQALPWDRDVIGMFTGPGGEERVIRSPARPDDGVGRGDASPTTDSPHG
;
A
#
# COMPACT_ATOMS: atom_id res chain seq x y z
N MET A 1 -20.28 -5.02 -10.73
CA MET A 1 -19.75 -6.14 -9.93
C MET A 1 -18.25 -5.91 -9.70
N SER A 2 -17.71 -6.44 -8.60
CA SER A 2 -16.29 -6.33 -8.22
C SER A 2 -15.49 -7.51 -8.81
N ILE A 3 -14.24 -7.28 -9.24
CA ILE A 3 -13.32 -8.36 -9.66
C ILE A 3 -12.60 -9.04 -8.49
N TYR A 4 -12.89 -8.61 -7.26
CA TYR A 4 -12.15 -8.99 -6.07
C TYR A 4 -12.93 -9.97 -5.19
N ALA A 5 -12.21 -10.94 -4.60
CA ALA A 5 -12.71 -11.85 -3.57
C ALA A 5 -11.94 -11.61 -2.27
N THR A 6 -12.65 -11.28 -1.18
CA THR A 6 -12.01 -11.07 0.12
C THR A 6 -11.41 -12.37 0.66
N LEU A 7 -10.14 -12.33 1.02
CA LEU A 7 -9.43 -13.46 1.64
C LEU A 7 -9.50 -13.37 3.17
N TRP A 8 -9.16 -12.20 3.72
CA TRP A 8 -9.18 -11.94 5.15
C TRP A 8 -9.28 -10.44 5.42
N ALA A 9 -9.68 -10.11 6.65
CA ALA A 9 -9.62 -8.79 7.25
C ALA A 9 -8.99 -8.93 8.65
N MET A 10 -8.15 -7.97 9.04
CA MET A 10 -7.50 -7.94 10.34
C MET A 10 -7.39 -6.51 10.87
N LYS A 11 -7.34 -6.36 12.19
CA LYS A 11 -7.09 -5.07 12.83
C LYS A 11 -5.61 -4.94 13.19
N LEU A 12 -5.03 -3.79 12.85
CA LEU A 12 -3.67 -3.41 13.24
C LEU A 12 -3.72 -2.13 14.09
N PRO A 13 -2.84 -1.96 15.08
CA PRO A 13 -2.75 -0.70 15.83
C PRO A 13 -2.42 0.43 14.87
N LYS A 14 -3.06 1.60 14.98
CA LYS A 14 -2.89 2.74 14.06
C LYS A 14 -1.55 3.48 14.26
N ALA A 15 -0.85 3.26 15.37
CA ALA A 15 0.57 3.58 15.52
C ALA A 15 1.34 2.41 16.14
N HIS A 16 2.60 2.24 15.71
CA HIS A 16 3.40 1.02 15.92
C HIS A 16 3.60 0.60 17.39
N ALA A 17 3.44 1.48 18.38
CA ALA A 17 3.81 1.18 19.77
C ALA A 17 2.91 1.76 20.88
N PHE A 18 2.08 2.78 20.60
CA PHE A 18 1.43 3.55 21.67
C PHE A 18 -0.05 3.84 21.44
N ASP A 19 -0.62 3.38 20.32
CA ASP A 19 -2.00 3.71 19.98
C ASP A 19 -2.99 2.71 20.56
N THR A 20 -4.16 3.21 20.95
CA THR A 20 -5.34 2.39 21.28
C THR A 20 -6.33 2.33 20.13
N GLU A 21 -6.15 3.18 19.10
CA GLU A 21 -6.90 3.14 17.86
C GLU A 21 -6.41 2.01 16.95
N TRP A 22 -7.35 1.38 16.26
CA TRP A 22 -7.12 0.27 15.35
C TRP A 22 -7.57 0.66 13.95
N ILE A 23 -6.81 0.24 12.94
CA ILE A 23 -7.20 0.33 11.54
C ILE A 23 -7.49 -1.07 11.01
N GLU A 24 -8.57 -1.22 10.24
CA GLU A 24 -8.82 -2.47 9.51
C GLU A 24 -7.96 -2.51 8.24
N VAL A 25 -7.28 -3.63 8.04
CA VAL A 25 -6.55 -3.95 6.82
C VAL A 25 -7.12 -5.26 6.29
N TYR A 26 -7.35 -5.33 4.98
CA TYR A 26 -7.92 -6.51 4.36
C TYR A 26 -7.22 -6.84 3.05
N ALA A 27 -7.18 -8.13 2.74
CA ALA A 27 -6.65 -8.64 1.48
C ALA A 27 -7.78 -9.14 0.60
N GLN A 28 -7.70 -8.82 -0.68
CA GLN A 28 -8.59 -9.34 -1.70
C GLN A 28 -7.81 -9.95 -2.85
N ALA A 29 -8.17 -11.18 -3.20
CA ALA A 29 -7.69 -11.85 -4.39
C ALA A 29 -8.39 -11.32 -5.64
N VAL A 30 -7.65 -11.27 -6.74
CA VAL A 30 -8.18 -11.19 -8.10
C VAL A 30 -8.08 -12.60 -8.69
N PRO A 31 -9.21 -13.28 -8.95
CA PRO A 31 -9.20 -14.66 -9.46
C PRO A 31 -8.41 -14.80 -10.77
N ALA A 32 -7.85 -15.99 -10.99
CA ALA A 32 -6.96 -16.30 -12.11
C ALA A 32 -7.54 -15.93 -13.50
N HIS A 33 -8.84 -16.16 -13.71
CA HIS A 33 -9.49 -15.90 -15.00
C HIS A 33 -9.70 -14.42 -15.34
N ILE A 34 -9.50 -13.50 -14.39
CA ILE A 34 -9.70 -12.07 -14.61
C ILE A 34 -8.64 -11.52 -15.56
N GLY A 35 -9.07 -10.99 -16.71
CA GLY A 35 -8.22 -10.55 -17.82
C GLY A 35 -7.71 -11.67 -18.71
N HIS A 36 -7.94 -12.94 -18.37
CA HIS A 36 -7.46 -14.07 -19.18
C HIS A 36 -8.20 -14.12 -20.54
N PRO A 37 -7.52 -14.40 -21.66
CA PRO A 37 -8.14 -14.38 -23.00
C PRO A 37 -9.37 -15.29 -23.19
N SER A 38 -9.49 -16.36 -22.39
CA SER A 38 -10.68 -17.22 -22.42
C SER A 38 -11.96 -16.52 -21.96
N CYS A 39 -11.84 -15.50 -21.10
CA CYS A 39 -12.94 -14.71 -20.56
C CYS A 39 -12.95 -13.28 -21.14
N TYR A 40 -11.81 -12.81 -21.63
CA TYR A 40 -11.59 -11.46 -22.15
C TYR A 40 -10.95 -11.53 -23.55
N PRO A 41 -11.69 -11.97 -24.59
CA PRO A 41 -11.14 -12.21 -25.92
C PRO A 41 -10.68 -10.93 -26.63
N GLU A 42 -11.19 -9.77 -26.22
CA GLU A 42 -10.84 -8.45 -26.77
C GLU A 42 -9.58 -7.84 -26.12
N GLY A 43 -9.02 -8.51 -25.11
CA GLY A 43 -7.84 -8.07 -24.37
C GLY A 43 -8.11 -7.84 -22.89
N ASP A 44 -7.03 -7.75 -22.10
CA ASP A 44 -7.08 -7.58 -20.65
C ASP A 44 -7.29 -6.11 -20.25
N PRO A 45 -8.49 -5.73 -19.76
CA PRO A 45 -8.79 -4.35 -19.42
C PRO A 45 -8.16 -3.89 -18.09
N TYR A 46 -7.46 -4.78 -17.38
CA TYR A 46 -6.86 -4.50 -16.07
C TYR A 46 -5.32 -4.53 -16.10
N SER A 47 -4.74 -4.67 -17.29
CA SER A 47 -3.29 -4.82 -17.49
C SER A 47 -2.46 -3.60 -17.09
N ASP A 48 -3.08 -2.43 -16.92
CA ASP A 48 -2.41 -1.18 -16.53
C ASP A 48 -2.17 -1.07 -15.02
N PHE A 49 -2.91 -1.81 -14.19
CA PHE A 49 -2.79 -1.74 -12.72
C PHE A 49 -2.71 -3.10 -12.01
N LEU A 50 -2.98 -4.21 -12.70
CA LEU A 50 -2.79 -5.55 -12.15
C LEU A 50 -1.52 -6.21 -12.70
N PRO A 51 -0.92 -7.14 -11.94
CA PRO A 51 0.09 -8.05 -12.47
C PRO A 51 -0.39 -8.77 -13.75
N PRO A 52 0.53 -9.32 -14.56
CA PRO A 52 0.19 -10.07 -15.76
C PRO A 52 -0.82 -11.20 -15.49
N VAL A 53 -1.60 -11.55 -16.51
CA VAL A 53 -2.53 -12.68 -16.46
C VAL A 53 -1.80 -13.98 -16.13
N VAL A 54 -2.48 -14.88 -15.43
CA VAL A 54 -1.96 -16.20 -15.09
C VAL A 54 -2.76 -17.27 -15.83
N GLU A 55 -2.11 -18.38 -16.17
CA GLU A 55 -2.78 -19.52 -16.79
C GLU A 55 -3.86 -20.10 -15.87
N CYS A 56 -5.03 -20.38 -16.45
CA CYS A 56 -6.15 -20.99 -15.72
C CYS A 56 -6.91 -21.97 -16.61
N ASP A 57 -7.60 -22.92 -15.98
CA ASP A 57 -8.53 -23.81 -16.70
C ASP A 57 -9.65 -22.99 -17.36
N PRO A 58 -9.83 -23.05 -18.70
CA PRO A 58 -10.82 -22.23 -19.38
C PRO A 58 -12.28 -22.52 -19.02
N LYS A 59 -12.59 -23.70 -18.46
CA LYS A 59 -13.95 -24.09 -18.07
C LYS A 59 -14.26 -23.69 -16.64
N THR A 60 -13.30 -23.78 -15.73
CA THR A 60 -13.50 -23.50 -14.30
C THR A 60 -12.98 -22.13 -13.87
N GLY A 61 -12.15 -21.49 -14.70
CA GLY A 61 -11.46 -20.24 -14.38
C GLY A 61 -10.47 -20.34 -13.23
N THR A 62 -10.08 -21.57 -12.85
CA THR A 62 -9.19 -21.84 -11.72
C THR A 62 -7.75 -21.98 -12.20
N GLY A 63 -6.85 -21.20 -11.60
CA GLY A 63 -5.40 -21.30 -11.80
C GLY A 63 -4.71 -21.90 -10.57
N PRO A 64 -3.40 -22.19 -10.65
CA PRO A 64 -2.62 -22.62 -9.49
C PRO A 64 -2.53 -21.53 -8.41
N PHE A 65 -2.70 -20.27 -8.80
CA PHE A 65 -2.74 -19.10 -7.94
C PHE A 65 -3.80 -18.11 -8.46
N ASP A 66 -4.27 -17.23 -7.59
CA ASP A 66 -4.95 -16.02 -8.02
C ASP A 66 -4.03 -15.15 -8.89
N ARG A 67 -4.60 -14.33 -9.77
CA ARG A 67 -3.82 -13.41 -10.60
C ARG A 67 -3.06 -12.42 -9.71
N ALA A 68 -3.75 -11.86 -8.73
CA ALA A 68 -3.19 -10.88 -7.82
C ALA A 68 -3.81 -10.98 -6.43
N VAL A 69 -3.11 -10.46 -5.44
CA VAL A 69 -3.67 -10.11 -4.14
C VAL A 69 -3.40 -8.64 -3.88
N VAL A 70 -4.47 -7.89 -3.60
CA VAL A 70 -4.42 -6.47 -3.28
C VAL A 70 -4.76 -6.31 -1.80
N ILE A 71 -3.90 -5.59 -1.08
CA ILE A 71 -4.06 -5.33 0.35
C ILE A 71 -4.34 -3.86 0.53
N VAL A 72 -5.39 -3.55 1.28
CA VAL A 72 -5.93 -2.20 1.41
C VAL A 72 -6.26 -1.94 2.88
N ALA A 73 -6.08 -0.69 3.30
CA ALA A 73 -6.51 -0.24 4.61
C ALA A 73 -7.86 0.48 4.52
N GLU A 74 -8.63 0.43 5.60
CA GLU A 74 -9.78 1.31 5.80
C GLU A 74 -9.39 2.77 5.57
N GLY A 75 -10.19 3.49 4.77
CA GLY A 75 -9.90 4.88 4.38
C GLY A 75 -8.97 5.02 3.17
N ARG A 76 -8.48 3.91 2.60
CA ARG A 76 -7.70 3.86 1.35
C ARG A 76 -8.34 2.98 0.27
N ASP A 77 -9.60 2.65 0.46
CA ASP A 77 -10.36 1.69 -0.34
C ASP A 77 -11.17 2.29 -1.48
N GLU A 78 -10.93 3.58 -1.76
CA GLU A 78 -11.48 4.25 -2.92
C GLU A 78 -11.05 3.56 -4.23
N LYS A 79 -12.00 3.42 -5.15
CA LYS A 79 -11.79 2.84 -6.48
C LYS A 79 -12.17 3.81 -7.57
N VAL A 80 -11.36 3.86 -8.62
CA VAL A 80 -11.75 4.39 -9.93
C VAL A 80 -11.98 3.20 -10.86
N GLY A 81 -13.25 2.93 -11.18
CA GLY A 81 -13.63 1.69 -11.84
C GLY A 81 -13.34 0.47 -10.96
N GLN A 82 -12.35 -0.33 -11.34
CA GLN A 82 -11.90 -1.50 -10.54
C GLN A 82 -10.54 -1.26 -9.86
N ARG A 83 -9.86 -0.15 -10.15
CA ARG A 83 -8.54 0.13 -9.63
C ARG A 83 -8.65 0.81 -8.26
N TYR A 84 -8.02 0.24 -7.24
CA TYR A 84 -7.77 0.93 -5.98
C TYR A 84 -6.83 2.12 -6.21
N THR A 85 -7.19 3.29 -5.67
CA THR A 85 -6.39 4.51 -5.86
C THR A 85 -5.13 4.54 -4.99
N ASP A 86 -5.20 3.96 -3.79
CA ASP A 86 -4.10 3.93 -2.81
C ASP A 86 -3.99 2.56 -2.08
N PRO A 87 -3.79 1.44 -2.79
CA PRO A 87 -3.60 0.14 -2.14
C PRO A 87 -2.29 0.15 -1.34
N LEU A 88 -2.27 -0.53 -0.18
CA LEU A 88 -1.02 -0.71 0.58
C LEU A 88 -0.03 -1.57 -0.20
N LEU A 89 -0.50 -2.68 -0.78
CA LEU A 89 0.31 -3.63 -1.52
C LEU A 89 -0.50 -4.19 -2.70
N VAL A 90 0.18 -4.42 -3.82
CA VAL A 90 -0.31 -5.20 -4.95
C VAL A 90 0.74 -6.25 -5.26
N MET A 91 0.35 -7.53 -5.19
CA MET A 91 1.25 -8.68 -5.33
C MET A 91 0.68 -9.66 -6.34
N THR A 92 1.52 -10.46 -7.00
CA THR A 92 1.05 -11.66 -7.71
C THR A 92 0.50 -12.68 -6.72
N GLY A 93 -0.45 -13.53 -7.13
CA GLY A 93 -0.91 -14.62 -6.25
C GLY A 93 0.20 -15.62 -5.89
N ALA A 94 1.20 -15.78 -6.77
CA ALA A 94 2.37 -16.63 -6.50
C ALA A 94 3.30 -16.04 -5.43
N GLU A 95 3.51 -14.72 -5.42
CA GLU A 95 4.25 -14.04 -4.34
C GLU A 95 3.49 -14.15 -3.03
N TYR A 96 2.19 -13.86 -3.04
CA TYR A 96 1.35 -13.98 -1.85
C TYR A 96 1.37 -15.41 -1.27
N SER A 97 1.24 -16.44 -2.11
CA SER A 97 1.26 -17.85 -1.67
C SER A 97 2.59 -18.28 -1.06
N ARG A 98 3.70 -17.61 -1.39
CA ARG A 98 5.04 -17.90 -0.84
C ARG A 98 5.38 -17.01 0.35
N ALA A 99 4.63 -15.94 0.58
CA ALA A 99 4.88 -15.03 1.68
C ALA A 99 4.65 -15.73 3.02
N THR A 100 5.55 -15.52 3.97
CA THR A 100 5.29 -15.86 5.36
C THR A 100 4.36 -14.80 5.95
N PHE A 101 3.62 -15.17 7.02
CA PHE A 101 2.80 -14.20 7.74
C PHE A 101 3.64 -13.02 8.26
N GLU A 102 4.83 -13.29 8.81
CA GLU A 102 5.76 -12.27 9.29
C GLU A 102 6.20 -11.31 8.18
N GLY A 103 6.65 -11.84 7.03
CA GLY A 103 7.09 -11.01 5.92
C GLY A 103 5.95 -10.17 5.32
N LEU A 104 4.74 -10.74 5.27
CA LEU A 104 3.55 -10.00 4.84
C LEU A 104 3.19 -8.89 5.82
N LEU A 105 3.20 -9.18 7.11
CA LEU A 105 2.89 -8.21 8.16
C LEU A 105 3.91 -7.06 8.17
N ASP A 106 5.19 -7.36 7.97
CA ASP A 106 6.24 -6.34 7.89
C ASP A 106 6.09 -5.46 6.65
N ALA A 107 5.74 -6.03 5.49
CA ALA A 107 5.43 -5.25 4.30
C ALA A 107 4.22 -4.32 4.50
N ILE A 108 3.15 -4.83 5.13
CA ILE A 108 1.97 -4.02 5.49
C ILE A 108 2.36 -2.89 6.44
N LYS A 109 3.14 -3.19 7.49
CA LYS A 109 3.65 -2.16 8.41
C LYS A 109 4.52 -1.14 7.68
N GLN A 110 5.33 -1.53 6.70
CA GLN A 110 6.14 -0.55 5.97
C GLN A 110 5.30 0.33 5.04
N ALA A 111 4.22 -0.19 4.48
CA ALA A 111 3.31 0.56 3.59
C ALA A 111 2.35 1.48 4.35
N LEU A 112 1.99 1.13 5.59
CA LEU A 112 1.12 1.96 6.40
C LEU A 112 1.80 3.30 6.73
N PRO A 113 1.07 4.42 6.62
CA PRO A 113 1.55 5.74 6.96
C PRO A 113 1.48 5.89 8.47
N TRP A 114 2.18 5.04 9.22
CA TRP A 114 2.26 5.22 10.66
C TRP A 114 2.62 6.67 10.94
N ASP A 115 2.10 7.20 12.05
CA ASP A 115 2.66 8.39 12.67
C ASP A 115 4.09 8.03 13.11
N ARG A 116 5.02 7.97 12.15
CA ARG A 116 6.43 7.59 12.33
C ARG A 116 7.18 8.65 13.14
N ASP A 117 6.58 9.82 13.25
CA ASP A 117 6.99 10.87 14.15
C ASP A 117 6.62 10.56 15.60
N VAL A 118 5.69 9.66 15.92
CA VAL A 118 5.37 9.37 17.33
C VAL A 118 6.46 8.52 17.97
N ILE A 119 7.16 9.09 18.95
CA ILE A 119 8.29 8.47 19.66
C ILE A 119 7.96 8.10 21.12
N GLY A 120 6.80 8.48 21.63
CA GLY A 120 6.36 8.11 22.96
C GLY A 120 4.96 8.60 23.31
N MET A 121 4.42 8.09 24.41
CA MET A 121 3.19 8.57 25.03
C MET A 121 3.44 8.80 26.51
N PHE A 122 2.98 9.94 27.02
CA PHE A 122 3.02 10.30 28.43
C PHE A 122 1.61 10.22 29.01
N THR A 123 1.43 9.43 30.06
CA THR A 123 0.22 9.42 30.87
C THR A 123 0.49 10.18 32.16
N GLY A 124 -0.21 11.29 32.35
CA GLY A 124 -0.02 12.13 33.53
C GLY A 124 -0.86 11.68 34.74
N PRO A 125 -0.66 12.32 35.90
CA PRO A 125 -1.28 11.90 37.16
C PRO A 125 -2.81 11.96 37.17
N GLY A 126 -3.41 12.74 36.27
CA GLY A 126 -4.87 12.87 36.10
C GLY A 126 -5.45 11.96 35.01
N GLY A 127 -4.65 11.08 34.41
CA GLY A 127 -5.06 10.25 33.28
C GLY A 127 -5.02 10.97 31.94
N GLU A 128 -4.46 12.17 31.87
CA GLU A 128 -4.26 12.86 30.61
C GLU A 128 -3.18 12.17 29.77
N GLU A 129 -3.50 11.88 28.52
CA GLU A 129 -2.56 11.29 27.56
C GLU A 129 -1.97 12.38 26.66
N ARG A 130 -0.65 12.37 26.51
CA ARG A 130 0.07 13.23 25.56
C ARG A 130 0.97 12.40 24.67
N VAL A 131 0.78 12.56 23.36
CA VAL A 131 1.64 11.96 22.35
C VAL A 131 2.89 12.82 22.18
N ILE A 132 4.07 12.20 22.27
CA ILE A 132 5.37 12.83 22.02
C ILE A 132 5.79 12.51 20.60
N ARG A 133 5.98 13.55 19.79
CA ARG A 133 6.40 13.44 18.39
C ARG A 133 7.86 13.87 18.24
N SER A 134 8.62 13.19 17.38
CA SER A 134 9.93 13.61 16.93
C SER A 134 9.78 14.94 16.20
N PRO A 135 10.70 15.89 16.39
CA PRO A 135 10.74 17.07 15.53
C PRO A 135 10.86 16.62 14.08
N ALA A 136 10.07 17.24 13.19
CA ALA A 136 10.16 16.99 11.75
C ALA A 136 11.63 17.12 11.32
N ARG A 137 12.16 16.10 10.65
CA ARG A 137 13.43 16.28 9.93
C ARG A 137 13.20 17.43 8.95
N PRO A 138 14.08 18.45 8.89
CA PRO A 138 14.05 19.35 7.75
C PRO A 138 14.19 18.47 6.50
N ASP A 139 13.29 18.66 5.54
CA ASP A 139 13.27 17.95 4.26
C ASP A 139 14.70 17.75 3.75
N ASP A 140 14.97 16.55 3.20
CA ASP A 140 16.08 16.33 2.29
C ASP A 140 15.82 17.17 1.03
N GLY A 141 15.97 18.48 1.19
CA GLY A 141 15.99 19.46 0.14
C GLY A 141 17.15 19.09 -0.75
N VAL A 142 16.85 18.39 -1.85
CA VAL A 142 17.72 18.33 -3.01
C VAL A 142 17.93 19.77 -3.46
N GLY A 143 18.96 20.38 -2.90
CA GLY A 143 19.53 21.63 -3.36
C GLY A 143 20.06 21.39 -4.76
N ARG A 144 19.21 21.58 -5.77
CA ARG A 144 19.68 21.97 -7.09
C ARG A 144 20.23 23.38 -6.92
N GLY A 145 21.56 23.43 -6.79
CA GLY A 145 22.28 24.68 -6.93
C GLY A 145 22.02 25.26 -8.30
N ASP A 146 21.58 26.51 -8.32
CA ASP A 146 21.90 27.44 -9.41
C ASP A 146 22.64 28.61 -8.77
N ALA A 147 23.97 28.49 -8.76
CA ALA A 147 24.85 29.62 -8.59
C ALA A 147 24.65 30.53 -9.81
N SER A 148 23.95 31.65 -9.63
CA SER A 148 24.03 32.76 -10.57
C SER A 148 25.29 33.57 -10.25
N PRO A 149 26.24 33.75 -11.19
CA PRO A 149 27.43 34.54 -10.94
C PRO A 149 27.09 36.03 -10.97
N THR A 150 27.31 36.71 -9.85
CA THR A 150 27.44 38.16 -9.77
C THR A 150 28.64 38.59 -10.59
N THR A 151 28.39 39.25 -11.72
CA THR A 151 29.40 40.04 -12.43
C THR A 151 29.51 41.38 -11.72
N ASP A 152 30.54 41.52 -10.89
CA ASP A 152 31.02 42.82 -10.43
C ASP A 152 32.24 43.15 -11.28
N SER A 153 32.19 44.26 -12.02
CA SER A 153 33.35 44.80 -12.75
C SER A 153 33.74 46.13 -12.11
N PRO A 154 35.04 46.37 -11.89
CA PRO A 154 35.50 47.47 -11.07
C PRO A 154 35.63 48.79 -11.86
N HIS A 155 35.48 49.87 -11.10
CA HIS A 155 35.90 51.26 -11.32
C HIS A 155 36.65 51.64 -12.62
N GLY A 156 36.08 52.65 -13.28
CA GLY A 156 36.74 53.61 -14.17
C GLY A 156 35.89 54.87 -14.26
#